data_AF-A0AAU8ATU4-F1
#
_entry.id   AF-A0AAU8ATU4-F1
#
_cell.length_a   1.000
_cell.length_b   1.000
_cell.length_c   1.000
_cell.angle_alpha   90.00
_cell.angle_beta   90.00
_cell.angle_gamma   90.00
#
_symmetry.space_group_name_H-M   'P 1'
#
loop_
_entity.id
_entity.type
_entity.pdbx_description
1 polymer ?
#
loop_
_entity_poly.entity_id
_entity_poly.type
_entity_poly.pdbx_seq_one_letter_code
_entity_poly.pdbx_strand_id
1 'polypeptide(L)'
;MEAHLLAVLILSPFVLAFICAAVHEYGRFKSEGRATYGLVFDEETGTSYLTGIDEEDEAFDPNDFNPDDYNNTEDTTYFGDRRS
;
A
#
# COMPACT_ATOMS: atom_id res chain seq x y z
N MET A 1 11.22 41.41 -23.16
CA MET A 1 10.32 40.30 -22.80
C MET A 1 9.70 40.65 -21.46
N GLU A 2 8.38 40.57 -21.36
CA GLU A 2 7.63 40.95 -20.15
C GLU A 2 7.93 39.91 -19.04
N ALA A 3 8.41 40.36 -17.87
CA ALA A 3 8.93 39.46 -16.83
C ALA A 3 7.85 38.50 -16.30
N HIS A 4 6.58 38.91 -16.34
CA HIS A 4 5.46 38.08 -15.94
C HIS A 4 5.25 36.92 -16.92
N LEU A 5 5.48 37.13 -18.23
CA LEU A 5 5.38 36.07 -19.24
C LEU A 5 6.45 34.99 -19.03
N LEU A 6 7.67 35.37 -18.65
CA LEU A 6 8.73 34.43 -18.32
C LEU A 6 8.38 33.62 -17.07
N ALA A 7 7.84 34.26 -16.02
CA ALA A 7 7.41 33.56 -14.82
C ALA A 7 6.29 32.54 -15.11
N VAL A 8 5.29 32.92 -15.91
CA VAL A 8 4.21 32.03 -16.33
C VAL A 8 4.74 30.85 -17.14
N LEU A 9 5.67 31.10 -18.09
CA LEU A 9 6.29 30.04 -18.89
C LEU A 9 7.02 29.03 -18.00
N ILE A 10 7.81 29.52 -17.04
CA ILE A 10 8.61 28.68 -16.11
C ILE A 10 7.69 27.87 -15.18
N LEU A 11 6.60 28.46 -14.70
CA LEU A 11 5.66 27.79 -13.79
C LEU A 11 4.70 26.84 -14.51
N SER A 12 4.41 27.08 -15.80
CA SER A 12 3.43 26.33 -16.57
C SER A 12 3.58 24.80 -16.50
N PRO A 13 4.78 24.18 -16.64
CA PRO A 13 4.88 22.71 -16.55
C PRO A 13 4.46 22.17 -15.18
N PHE A 14 4.77 22.88 -14.09
CA PHE A 14 4.39 22.47 -12.74
C PHE A 14 2.88 22.60 -12.54
N VAL A 15 2.33 23.75 -12.92
CA VAL A 15 0.89 24.01 -12.81
C VAL A 15 0.09 22.97 -13.60
N LEU A 16 0.52 22.66 -14.82
CA LEU A 16 -0.12 21.63 -15.64
C LEU A 16 -0.01 20.25 -15.01
N ALA A 17 1.15 19.86 -14.45
CA ALA A 17 1.30 18.60 -13.75
C ALA A 17 0.35 18.48 -12.55
N PHE A 18 0.25 19.55 -11.74
CA PHE A 18 -0.68 19.59 -10.60
C PHE A 18 -2.14 19.51 -11.03
N ILE A 19 -2.54 20.22 -12.09
CA ILE A 19 -3.90 20.14 -12.63
C ILE A 19 -4.22 18.72 -13.10
N CYS A 20 -3.31 18.09 -13.86
CA CYS A 20 -3.50 16.71 -14.32
C CYS A 20 -3.65 15.74 -13.14
N ALA A 21 -2.79 15.85 -12.13
CA ALA A 21 -2.87 15.02 -10.94
C ALA A 21 -4.18 15.25 -10.16
N ALA A 22 -4.61 16.50 -10.01
CA ALA A 22 -5.86 16.83 -9.34
C ALA A 22 -7.09 16.30 -10.07
N VAL A 23 -7.11 16.37 -11.42
CA VAL A 23 -8.20 15.80 -12.23
C VAL A 23 -8.21 14.27 -12.12
N HIS A 24 -7.04 13.64 -12.16
CA HIS A 24 -6.91 12.20 -12.00
C HIS A 24 -7.40 11.74 -10.62
N GLU A 25 -6.95 12.40 -9.56
CA GLU A 25 -7.33 12.09 -8.19
C GLU A 25 -8.81 12.40 -7.92
N TYR A 26 -9.37 13.46 -8.51
CA TYR A 26 -10.81 13.73 -8.44
C TYR A 26 -11.63 12.64 -9.13
N GLY A 27 -11.17 12.15 -10.29
CA GLY A 27 -11.76 11.01 -10.98
C GLY A 27 -11.76 9.76 -10.10
N ARG A 28 -10.59 9.44 -9.54
CA ARG A 28 -10.38 8.33 -8.60
C ARG A 28 -11.29 8.44 -7.38
N PHE A 29 -11.32 9.60 -6.73
CA PHE A 29 -12.16 9.86 -5.57
C PHE A 29 -13.66 9.64 -5.87
N LYS A 30 -14.11 9.98 -7.08
CA LYS A 30 -15.50 9.77 -7.48
C LYS A 30 -15.82 8.29 -7.76
N SER A 31 -14.86 7.50 -8.24
CA SER A 31 -15.07 6.07 -8.54
C SER A 31 -14.87 5.16 -7.33
N GLU A 32 -13.89 5.47 -6.48
CA GLU A 32 -13.40 4.59 -5.41
C GLU A 32 -13.66 5.16 -4.00
N GLY A 33 -14.20 6.38 -3.87
CA GLY A 33 -14.43 6.99 -2.57
C GLY A 33 -13.15 7.55 -1.92
N ARG A 34 -13.16 7.65 -0.58
CA ARG A 34 -12.00 8.19 0.16
C ARG A 34 -10.85 7.18 0.05
N ALA A 35 -9.66 7.64 -0.36
CA ALA A 35 -8.50 6.77 -0.25
C ALA A 35 -8.23 6.47 1.24
N THR A 36 -8.40 5.22 1.62
CA THR A 36 -7.87 4.68 2.86
C THR A 36 -6.45 4.23 2.55
N TYR A 37 -5.46 4.89 3.13
CA TYR A 37 -4.07 4.45 2.98
C TYR A 37 -3.70 3.60 4.18
N GLY A 38 -3.15 2.42 3.93
CA GLY A 38 -2.70 1.53 4.99
C GLY A 38 -1.55 0.64 4.55
N LEU A 39 -1.07 -0.17 5.50
CA LEU A 39 -0.09 -1.22 5.25
C LEU A 39 -0.83 -2.42 4.66
N VAL A 40 -0.26 -3.01 3.61
CA VAL A 40 -0.69 -4.29 3.04
C VAL A 40 0.48 -5.26 3.18
N PHE A 41 0.21 -6.49 3.60
CA PHE A 41 1.20 -7.56 3.70
C PHE A 41 1.14 -8.45 2.46
N ASP A 42 2.28 -8.70 1.84
CA ASP A 42 2.44 -9.63 0.73
C ASP A 42 3.09 -10.92 1.23
N GLU A 43 2.30 -12.00 1.26
CA GLU A 43 2.72 -13.34 1.72
C GLU A 43 3.74 -14.00 0.80
N GLU A 44 3.74 -13.67 -0.50
CA GLU A 44 4.67 -14.27 -1.47
C GLU A 44 6.10 -13.80 -1.21
N THR A 45 6.25 -12.51 -0.91
CA THR A 45 7.57 -11.89 -0.67
C THR A 45 7.92 -11.75 0.80
N GLY A 46 6.94 -11.89 1.70
CA GLY A 46 7.08 -11.66 3.13
C GLY A 46 7.36 -10.19 3.46
N THR A 47 6.87 -9.25 2.64
CA THR A 47 7.10 -7.81 2.82
C THR A 47 5.79 -7.05 3.00
N SER A 48 5.83 -5.95 3.76
CA SER A 48 4.69 -5.03 3.88
C SER A 48 4.98 -3.75 3.11
N TYR A 49 3.99 -3.21 2.40
CA TYR A 49 4.09 -1.95 1.67
C TYR A 49 2.87 -1.04 1.91
N LEU A 50 3.08 0.27 1.74
CA LEU A 50 2.03 1.28 1.84
C LEU A 50 1.33 1.42 0.49
N THR A 51 0.01 1.23 0.47
CA THR A 51 -0.81 1.41 -0.73
C THR A 51 -2.19 1.97 -0.36
N GLY A 52 -2.96 2.36 -1.37
CA GLY A 52 -4.39 2.57 -1.21
C GLY A 52 -5.08 1.23 -0.96
N ILE A 53 -5.95 1.22 0.03
CA ILE A 53 -6.76 0.09 0.49
C ILE A 53 -8.21 0.47 0.19
N ASP A 54 -8.95 -0.43 -0.45
CA ASP A 54 -10.38 -0.22 -0.73
C ASP A 54 -11.17 -0.18 0.59
N GLU A 55 -12.36 0.39 0.60
CA GLU A 55 -13.19 0.47 1.83
C GLU A 55 -13.58 -0.93 2.37
N GLU A 56 -13.50 -1.96 1.53
CA GLU A 56 -13.78 -3.36 1.87
C GLU A 56 -12.54 -4.13 2.36
N ASP A 57 -11.34 -3.59 2.15
CA ASP A 57 -10.08 -4.23 2.51
C ASP A 57 -9.59 -3.76 3.87
N GLU A 58 -9.11 -4.69 4.70
CA GLU A 58 -8.61 -4.38 6.04
C GLU A 58 -7.10 -4.11 5.99
N ALA A 59 -6.67 -3.00 6.59
CA ALA A 59 -5.25 -2.67 6.67
C ALA A 59 -4.52 -3.68 7.56
N PHE A 60 -3.33 -4.12 7.13
CA PHE A 60 -2.46 -4.96 7.93
C PHE A 60 -2.06 -4.23 9.22
N ASP A 61 -2.42 -4.81 10.38
CA ASP A 61 -1.94 -4.38 11.69
C ASP A 61 -0.72 -5.25 12.11
N PRO A 62 0.49 -4.67 12.20
CA PRO A 62 1.67 -5.39 12.65
C PRO A 62 1.55 -5.96 14.07
N ASN A 63 0.65 -5.44 14.91
CA ASN A 63 0.43 -5.94 16.27
C ASN A 63 -0.39 -7.23 16.31
N ASP A 64 -1.19 -7.48 15.27
CA ASP A 64 -1.98 -8.71 15.11
C ASP A 64 -1.17 -9.82 14.44
N PHE A 65 0.00 -9.49 13.86
CA PHE A 65 0.88 -10.46 13.21
C PHE A 65 1.66 -11.31 14.22
N ASN A 66 1.41 -12.62 14.22
CA ASN A 66 2.14 -13.59 15.02
C ASN A 66 3.10 -14.44 14.15
N PRO A 67 4.42 -14.20 14.20
CA PRO A 67 5.39 -14.95 13.41
C PRO A 67 5.48 -16.45 13.78
N ASP A 68 5.02 -16.83 14.97
CA ASP A 68 5.03 -18.23 15.41
C ASP A 68 4.01 -19.09 14.65
N ASP A 69 2.96 -18.50 14.07
CA ASP A 69 1.93 -19.23 13.30
C ASP A 69 2.48 -19.77 11.97
N TYR A 70 3.49 -19.09 11.40
CA TYR A 70 4.14 -19.50 10.14
C TYR A 70 5.03 -20.75 10.31
N ASN A 71 5.39 -21.09 11.55
CA ASN A 71 6.34 -22.16 11.85
C ASN A 71 5.67 -23.51 12.19
N ASN A 72 4.34 -23.62 12.08
CA ASN A 72 3.63 -24.90 12.17
C ASN A 72 3.77 -25.72 10.88
N THR A 73 5.01 -26.00 10.47
CA THR A 73 5.28 -27.19 9.67
C THR A 73 5.10 -28.38 10.61
N GLU A 74 4.17 -29.27 10.26
CA GLU A 74 3.92 -30.54 10.93
C GLU A 74 5.22 -31.36 11.06
N ASP A 75 5.96 -31.23 12.16
CA ASP A 75 7.14 -32.05 12.44
C ASP A 75 7.22 -32.51 13.90
N THR A 76 6.11 -33.00 14.45
CA THR A 76 6.10 -33.68 15.76
C THR A 76 5.56 -35.10 15.73
N THR A 77 5.22 -35.66 14.57
CA THR A 77 4.49 -36.95 14.50
C THR A 77 5.35 -38.22 14.47
N TYR A 78 6.68 -38.19 14.62
CA TYR A 78 7.50 -39.41 14.50
C TYR A 78 8.67 -39.60 15.48
N PHE A 79 8.63 -39.04 16.69
CA PHE A 79 9.60 -39.39 17.75
C PHE A 79 8.92 -39.72 19.08
N GLY A 80 8.06 -40.75 19.09
CA GLY A 80 7.29 -41.11 20.29
C GLY A 80 7.15 -42.59 20.63
N ASP A 81 7.75 -43.53 19.88
CA ASP A 81 7.54 -44.96 20.15
C ASP A 81 8.82 -45.80 20.04
N ARG A 82 9.69 -45.72 21.06
CA ARG A 82 10.74 -46.72 21.31
C ARG A 82 11.16 -46.72 22.78
N ARG A 83 10.31 -47.24 23.66
CA ARG A 83 10.71 -47.90 24.92
C ARG A 83 9.69 -48.98 25.28
N SER A 84 10.00 -50.24 24.96
CA SER A 84 9.43 -51.45 25.59
C SER A 84 10.52 -52.17 26.36
#